data_AF-A0A822CZE5-F1
#
_entry.id   AF-A0A822CZE5-F1
#
_cell.length_a   1.000
_cell.length_b   1.000
_cell.length_c   1.000
_cell.angle_alpha   90.00
_cell.angle_beta   90.00
_cell.angle_gamma   90.00
#
_symmetry.space_group_name_H-M   'P 1'
#
loop_
_entity.id
_entity.type
_entity.pdbx_description
1 polymer ?
#
loop_
_entity_poly.entity_id
_entity_poly.type
_entity_poly.pdbx_seq_one_letter_code
_entity_poly.pdbx_strand_id
1 'polypeptide(L)' 'MILMTVIHLLLLLVAVSSSPPAPSFEEFDLKLYSTLSQNKKNENVFFSPASISLAMSMCAVGAQQE' A
#
# COMPACT_ATOMS: atom_id res chain seq x y z
N MET A 1 -9.61 27.18 -28.94
CA MET A 1 -8.36 27.17 -28.16
C MET A 1 -8.57 26.67 -26.73
N ILE A 2 -9.57 27.20 -26.00
CA ILE A 2 -9.88 26.81 -24.60
C ILE A 2 -10.35 25.34 -24.47
N LEU A 3 -11.13 24.82 -25.44
CA LEU A 3 -11.61 23.44 -25.39
C LEU A 3 -10.49 22.40 -25.45
N MET A 4 -9.46 22.65 -26.26
CA MET A 4 -8.30 21.75 -26.43
C MET A 4 -7.39 21.72 -25.19
N THR A 5 -7.30 22.84 -24.46
CA THR A 5 -6.53 22.92 -23.21
C THR A 5 -7.28 22.27 -22.05
N VAL A 6 -8.61 22.39 -22.00
CA VAL A 6 -9.44 21.69 -20.99
C VAL A 6 -9.38 20.17 -21.19
N ILE A 7 -9.42 19.69 -22.44
CA ILE A 7 -9.30 18.25 -22.73
C ILE A 7 -7.92 17.71 -22.34
N HIS A 8 -6.83 18.45 -22.63
CA HIS A 8 -5.49 18.06 -22.18
C HIS A 8 -5.35 18.05 -20.65
N LEU A 9 -5.94 19.04 -19.97
CA LEU A 9 -5.94 19.12 -18.52
C LEU A 9 -6.71 17.95 -17.88
N LEU A 10 -7.86 17.59 -18.46
CA LEU A 10 -8.67 16.45 -18.02
C LEU A 10 -7.93 15.11 -18.25
N LEU A 11 -7.23 14.96 -19.37
CA LEU A 11 -6.43 13.77 -19.68
C LEU A 11 -5.27 13.61 -18.69
N LEU A 12 -4.61 14.70 -18.31
CA LEU A 12 -3.56 14.69 -17.28
C LEU A 12 -4.11 14.29 -15.91
N LEU A 13 -5.32 14.74 -15.55
CA LEU A 13 -5.96 14.43 -14.27
C LEU A 13 -6.40 12.96 -14.18
N VAL A 14 -6.88 12.40 -15.29
CA VAL A 14 -7.16 10.96 -15.38
C VAL A 14 -5.86 10.14 -15.35
N ALA A 15 -4.81 10.59 -16.04
CA ALA A 15 -3.52 9.92 -16.02
C ALA A 15 -2.91 9.86 -14.61
N VAL A 16 -2.99 10.96 -13.84
CA VAL A 16 -2.51 11.01 -12.44
C VAL A 16 -3.34 10.10 -11.51
N SER A 17 -4.64 9.94 -11.79
CA SER A 17 -5.50 9.02 -11.03
C SER A 17 -5.27 7.55 -11.41
N SER A 18 -4.67 7.28 -12.58
CA SER A 18 -4.43 5.93 -13.10
C SER A 18 -3.04 5.36 -12.80
N SER A 19 -2.19 6.09 -12.06
CA SER A 19 -0.96 5.47 -11.55
C SER A 19 -1.33 4.29 -10.66
N PRO A 20 -0.72 3.10 -10.82
CA PRO A 20 -0.96 2.00 -9.90
C PRO A 20 -0.67 2.51 -8.49
N PRO A 21 -1.61 2.37 -7.54
CA PRO A 21 -1.37 2.80 -6.18
C PRO A 21 -0.12 2.08 -5.69
N ALA A 22 0.89 2.84 -5.25
CA ALA A 22 1.98 2.24 -4.51
C ALA A 22 1.37 1.50 -3.31
N PRO A 23 1.86 0.29 -2.96
CA PRO A 23 1.28 -0.47 -1.87
C PRO A 23 1.28 0.40 -0.62
N SER A 24 0.08 0.70 -0.12
CA SER A 24 -0.09 1.58 1.02
C SER A 24 0.14 0.79 2.31
N PHE A 25 0.45 1.51 3.38
CA PHE A 25 0.54 0.90 4.71
C PHE A 25 -0.76 0.18 5.10
N GLU A 26 -1.92 0.70 4.66
CA GLU A 26 -3.23 0.07 4.87
C GLU A 26 -3.37 -1.27 4.13
N GLU A 27 -2.89 -1.37 2.89
CA GLU A 27 -2.88 -2.63 2.15
C GLU A 27 -1.98 -3.68 2.81
N PHE A 28 -0.80 -3.27 3.29
CA PHE A 28 0.07 -4.14 4.05
C PHE A 28 -0.60 -4.64 5.33
N ASP A 29 -1.23 -3.75 6.10
CA ASP A 29 -1.89 -4.09 7.36
C ASP A 29 -3.07 -5.05 7.14
N LEU A 30 -3.96 -4.74 6.18
CA LEU A 30 -5.09 -5.62 5.83
C LEU A 30 -4.62 -7.01 5.41
N LYS A 31 -3.55 -7.08 4.61
CA LYS A 31 -2.98 -8.36 4.18
C LYS A 31 -2.38 -9.12 5.37
N LEU A 32 -1.64 -8.43 6.24
CA LEU A 32 -1.05 -9.01 7.43
C LEU A 32 -2.13 -9.55 8.39
N TYR A 33 -3.18 -8.77 8.67
CA TYR A 33 -4.32 -9.20 9.46
C TYR A 33 -5.03 -10.41 8.85
N SER A 34 -5.27 -10.40 7.53
CA SER A 34 -5.89 -11.52 6.82
C SER A 34 -5.07 -12.80 6.97
N THR A 35 -3.74 -12.72 6.78
CA THR A 35 -2.85 -13.87 6.95
C THR A 35 -2.84 -14.39 8.39
N LEU A 36 -2.81 -13.50 9.39
CA LEU A 36 -2.82 -13.90 10.80
C LEU A 36 -4.16 -14.49 11.24
N SER A 37 -5.27 -13.99 10.71
CA SER A 37 -6.63 -14.43 11.07
C SER A 37 -7.06 -15.73 10.38
N GLN A 38 -6.46 -16.10 9.25
CA GLN A 38 -6.79 -17.31 8.48
C GLN A 38 -6.79 -18.61 9.31
N ASN A 39 -5.89 -18.73 10.28
CA ASN A 39 -5.74 -19.95 11.11
C ASN A 39 -6.32 -19.79 12.53
N LYS A 40 -6.97 -18.65 12.81
CA LYS A 40 -7.30 -18.17 14.17
C LYS A 40 -8.80 -17.91 14.29
N LYS A 41 -9.63 -18.85 13.85
CA LYS A 41 -11.10 -18.70 13.83
C LYS A 41 -11.64 -18.58 15.27
N ASN A 42 -12.10 -17.39 15.66
CA ASN A 42 -12.54 -17.00 17.02
C ASN A 42 -11.44 -16.74 18.06
N GLU A 43 -10.19 -16.53 17.64
CA GLU A 43 -9.15 -16.05 18.54
C GLU A 43 -8.92 -14.55 18.35
N ASN A 44 -8.64 -13.84 19.44
CA ASN A 44 -8.29 -12.43 19.38
C ASN A 44 -6.91 -12.28 18.74
N VAL A 45 -6.83 -11.48 17.68
CA VAL A 45 -5.58 -11.13 17.01
C VAL A 45 -5.25 -9.67 17.35
N PHE A 46 -4.17 -9.45 18.09
CA PHE A 46 -3.70 -8.12 18.49
C PHE A 46 -2.23 -7.97 18.12
N PHE A 47 -1.91 -6.97 17.31
CA PHE A 47 -0.54 -6.63 16.92
C PHE A 47 -0.42 -5.14 16.58
N SER A 48 0.81 -4.63 16.50
CA SER A 48 1.09 -3.28 16.02
C SER A 48 1.66 -3.36 14.59
N PRO A 49 0.86 -3.03 13.56
CA PRO A 49 1.30 -3.12 12.17
C PRO A 49 2.50 -2.20 11.90
N ALA A 50 2.48 -0.99 12.48
CA ALA A 50 3.54 0.01 12.34
C ALA A 50 4.88 -0.47 12.89
N SER A 51 4.88 -1.15 14.04
CA SER A 51 6.11 -1.69 14.63
C SER A 51 6.72 -2.79 13.77
N ILE A 52 5.88 -3.65 13.18
CA ILE A 52 6.33 -4.74 12.30
C ILE A 52 6.88 -4.17 10.99
N SER A 53 6.18 -3.21 10.38
CA SER A 53 6.66 -2.53 9.17
C SER A 53 8.00 -1.84 9.42
N LEU A 54 8.17 -1.13 10.54
CA LEU A 54 9.42 -0.46 10.88
C LEU A 54 10.58 -1.46 11.05
N ALA A 55 10.35 -2.55 11.77
CA ALA A 55 11.35 -3.61 11.91
C ALA A 55 11.72 -4.22 10.57
N MET A 56 10.73 -4.51 9.71
CA MET A 56 10.97 -5.00 8.35
C MET A 56 11.69 -3.98 7.47
N SER A 57 11.41 -2.68 7.61
CA SER A 57 12.14 -1.63 6.89
C SER A 57 13.61 -1.59 7.30
N MET A 58 13.92 -1.74 8.58
CA MET A 58 15.30 -1.84 9.05
C MET A 58 16.00 -3.08 8.49
N CYS A 59 15.31 -4.22 8.46
CA CYS A 59 15.83 -5.43 7.84
C CYS A 59 16.05 -5.26 6.33
N ALA A 60 15.12 -4.60 5.63
CA ALA A 60 15.21 -4.35 4.20
C ALA A 60 16.40 -3.43 3.83
N VAL A 61 16.75 -2.47 4.70
CA VAL A 61 17.95 -1.64 4.53
C VAL A 61 19.23 -2.48 4.62
N GLY A 62 19.26 -3.49 5.48
CA GLY A 62 20.39 -4.41 5.62
C GLY A 62 20.37 -5.60 4.66
N ALA A 63 19.26 -5.82 3.96
CA ALA A 63 19.12 -6.92 3.01
C ALA A 63 19.88 -6.61 1.73
N GLN A 64 20.77 -7.52 1.33
CA GLN A 64 21.35 -7.48 0.00
C GLN A 64 20.32 -8.01 -0.99
N GLN A 65 20.26 -7.42 -2.17
CA GLN A 65 19.41 -7.93 -3.26
C GLN A 65 19.80 -9.40 -3.51
N GLU A 66 18.84 -10.32 -3.34
CA GLU A 66 18.96 -11.68 -3.87
C GLU A 66 18.74 -11.69 -5.39
#